data_AF-X1P6Q8-F1
#
_entry.id   AF-X1P6Q8-F1
#
_cell.length_a   1.000
_cell.length_b   1.000
_cell.length_c   1.000
_cell.angle_alpha   90.00
_cell.angle_beta   90.00
_cell.angle_gamma   90.00
#
_symmetry.space_group_name_H-M   'P 1'
#
loop_
_entity.id
_entity.type
_entity.pdbx_description
1 polymer ?
#
loop_
_entity_poly.entity_id
_entity_poly.type
_entity_poly.pdbx_seq_one_letter_code
_entity_poly.pdbx_strand_id
1 'polypeptide(L)'
;MDKAGVLAEQVGCPLSLRKVMVRDLSKERSLEIDSQLLTTDADEFFADPGIDIVVEAIGGESPASQYLKRAISDGKHVVTTNKEVIAKHGAELLDLAQQHGVGLYYEAAVGGGIPLIAPFRHDLVANRISGIFAILNGTTNYILTRMAREGVDFPSALKRAQELGYAEPDPKNDIEGIDTAYKLAILASLAFQSQVQPEDIHCEGISRLSSRDFQYAQELGFAIKLLAIAKQDDKSIEVRVHPVFI
;
A
#
# COMPACT_ATOMS: atom_id res chain seq x y z
N MET A 1 27.66 -12.28 9.26
CA MET A 1 26.48 -12.72 10.02
C MET A 1 25.38 -12.99 9.03
N ASP A 2 24.61 -14.06 9.22
CA ASP A 2 23.39 -14.26 8.44
C ASP A 2 22.35 -13.16 8.80
N LYS A 3 21.34 -12.95 7.95
CA LYS A 3 20.33 -11.91 8.20
C LYS A 3 19.58 -12.14 9.51
N ALA A 4 19.35 -13.40 9.88
CA ALA A 4 18.66 -13.76 11.11
C ALA A 4 19.43 -13.29 12.35
N GLY A 5 20.75 -13.50 12.40
CA GLY A 5 21.59 -13.05 13.50
C GLY A 5 21.62 -11.51 13.63
N VAL A 6 21.71 -10.79 12.51
CA VAL A 6 21.68 -9.31 12.52
C VAL A 6 20.34 -8.80 13.06
N LEU A 7 19.21 -9.37 12.61
CA LEU A 7 17.90 -8.96 13.10
C LEU A 7 17.72 -9.30 14.58
N ALA A 8 18.17 -10.46 15.02
CA ALA A 8 18.08 -10.87 16.42
C ALA A 8 18.91 -9.94 17.33
N GLU A 9 20.08 -9.50 16.90
CA GLU A 9 20.90 -8.53 17.62
C GLU A 9 20.23 -7.17 17.71
N GLN A 10 19.60 -6.70 16.63
CA GLN A 10 18.88 -5.42 16.60
C GLN A 10 17.63 -5.43 17.49
N VAL A 11 16.88 -6.52 17.50
CA VAL A 11 15.66 -6.67 18.31
C VAL A 11 15.99 -7.02 19.76
N GLY A 12 17.16 -7.63 20.02
CA GLY A 12 17.58 -8.12 21.33
C GLY A 12 17.05 -9.52 21.67
N CYS A 13 16.37 -10.19 20.75
CA CYS A 13 15.90 -11.58 20.90
C CYS A 13 15.82 -12.31 19.54
N PRO A 14 15.82 -13.66 19.52
CA PRO A 14 15.64 -14.42 18.29
C PRO A 14 14.26 -14.21 17.66
N LEU A 15 14.21 -14.01 16.35
CA LEU A 15 12.97 -14.04 15.57
C LEU A 15 12.76 -15.46 15.02
N SER A 16 11.61 -16.07 15.33
CA SER A 16 11.28 -17.44 14.90
C SER A 16 9.96 -17.46 14.13
N LEU A 17 9.99 -17.99 12.91
CA LEU A 17 8.77 -18.21 12.12
C LEU A 17 8.01 -19.40 12.69
N ARG A 18 6.85 -19.13 13.30
CA ARG A 18 6.02 -20.16 13.96
C ARG A 18 5.06 -20.85 13.02
N LYS A 19 4.39 -20.08 12.16
CA LYS A 19 3.32 -20.58 11.31
C LYS A 19 3.08 -19.66 10.13
N VAL A 20 2.60 -20.23 9.03
CA VAL A 20 2.29 -19.52 7.80
C VAL A 20 0.91 -19.98 7.34
N MET A 21 -0.07 -19.09 7.45
CA MET A 21 -1.42 -19.35 6.94
C MET A 21 -1.46 -19.10 5.43
N VAL A 22 -1.97 -20.07 4.68
CA VAL A 22 -2.10 -20.02 3.22
C VAL A 22 -3.48 -20.49 2.77
N ARG A 23 -3.85 -20.20 1.52
CA ARG A 23 -5.11 -20.71 0.93
C ARG A 23 -5.00 -22.13 0.40
N ASP A 24 -3.81 -22.53 -0.04
CA ASP A 24 -3.56 -23.81 -0.69
C ASP A 24 -2.19 -24.35 -0.27
N LEU A 25 -2.18 -25.51 0.40
CA LEU A 25 -0.96 -26.19 0.83
C LEU A 25 -0.17 -26.75 -0.36
N SER A 26 -0.86 -27.15 -1.44
CA SER A 26 -0.27 -27.83 -2.60
C SER A 26 0.40 -26.90 -3.61
N LYS A 27 0.12 -25.58 -3.53
CA LYS A 27 0.72 -24.58 -4.41
C LYS A 27 2.25 -24.63 -4.34
N GLU A 28 2.92 -24.81 -5.48
CA GLU A 28 4.38 -24.74 -5.56
C GLU A 28 4.90 -23.38 -5.10
N ARG A 29 5.98 -23.41 -4.34
CA ARG A 29 6.63 -22.23 -3.76
C ARG A 29 8.08 -22.19 -4.19
N SER A 30 8.59 -21.01 -4.49
CA SER A 30 10.00 -20.80 -4.86
C SER A 30 10.95 -20.91 -3.67
N LEU A 31 10.43 -20.96 -2.44
CA LEU A 31 11.17 -21.07 -1.21
C LEU A 31 10.87 -22.40 -0.54
N GLU A 32 11.91 -23.07 -0.06
CA GLU A 32 11.77 -24.24 0.81
C GLU A 32 11.24 -23.77 2.18
N ILE A 33 10.00 -24.13 2.49
CA ILE A 33 9.37 -23.89 3.78
C ILE A 33 8.96 -25.26 4.32
N ASP A 34 9.28 -25.52 5.60
CA ASP A 34 8.81 -26.73 6.28
C ASP A 34 7.28 -26.79 6.22
N SER A 35 6.76 -27.88 5.62
CA SER A 35 5.32 -28.07 5.43
C SER A 35 4.55 -28.13 6.74
N GLN A 36 5.22 -28.44 7.86
CA GLN A 36 4.63 -28.44 9.19
C GLN A 36 4.27 -27.02 9.69
N LEU A 37 4.89 -25.98 9.12
CA LEU A 37 4.56 -24.59 9.45
C LEU A 37 3.35 -24.07 8.68
N LEU A 38 2.93 -24.75 7.62
CA LEU A 38 1.84 -24.31 6.76
C LEU A 38 0.49 -24.79 7.31
N THR A 39 -0.48 -23.88 7.37
CA THR A 39 -1.88 -24.23 7.68
C THR A 39 -2.84 -23.48 6.77
N THR A 40 -4.02 -24.07 6.55
CA THR A 40 -5.18 -23.39 5.94
C THR A 40 -6.24 -23.01 6.98
N ASP A 41 -6.03 -23.42 8.23
CA ASP A 41 -6.97 -23.22 9.33
C ASP A 41 -6.61 -21.94 10.10
N ALA A 42 -7.50 -20.95 10.01
CA ALA A 42 -7.33 -19.68 10.71
C ALA A 42 -7.49 -19.85 12.23
N ASP A 43 -8.38 -20.72 12.70
CA ASP A 43 -8.57 -20.95 14.13
C ASP A 43 -7.32 -21.58 14.74
N GLU A 44 -6.74 -22.56 14.06
CA GLU A 44 -5.48 -23.19 14.43
C GLU A 44 -4.29 -22.20 14.41
N PHE A 45 -4.32 -21.21 13.51
CA PHE A 45 -3.29 -20.16 13.45
C PHE A 45 -3.39 -19.20 14.63
N PHE A 46 -4.58 -18.66 14.90
CA PHE A 46 -4.77 -17.65 15.94
C PHE A 46 -4.74 -18.23 17.36
N ALA A 47 -5.13 -19.51 17.53
CA ALA A 47 -5.06 -20.20 18.81
C ALA A 47 -3.64 -20.53 19.28
N ASP A 48 -2.61 -20.37 18.44
CA ASP A 48 -1.22 -20.61 18.83
C ASP A 48 -0.74 -19.52 19.82
N PRO A 49 -0.46 -19.89 21.08
CA PRO A 49 0.00 -18.94 22.09
C PRO A 49 1.44 -18.48 21.84
N GLY A 50 2.19 -19.16 20.95
CA GLY A 50 3.58 -18.85 20.63
C GLY A 50 3.76 -17.79 19.53
N ILE A 51 2.67 -17.21 19.00
CA ILE A 51 2.70 -16.14 18.00
C ILE A 51 2.53 -14.78 18.68
N ASP A 52 3.61 -14.00 18.71
CA ASP A 52 3.64 -12.63 19.25
C ASP A 52 3.31 -11.57 18.20
N ILE A 53 3.68 -11.82 16.93
CA ILE A 53 3.55 -10.88 15.81
C ILE A 53 2.89 -11.58 14.62
N VAL A 54 1.83 -10.97 14.09
CA VAL A 54 1.16 -11.39 12.86
C VAL A 54 1.57 -10.48 11.72
N VAL A 55 2.12 -11.07 10.65
CA VAL A 55 2.46 -10.37 9.41
C VAL A 55 1.41 -10.70 8.35
N GLU A 56 0.66 -9.69 7.90
CA GLU A 56 -0.42 -9.85 6.92
C GLU A 56 -0.02 -9.30 5.54
N ALA A 57 -0.10 -10.18 4.54
CA ALA A 57 0.19 -9.90 3.13
C ALA A 57 -0.79 -10.64 2.19
N ILE A 58 -2.06 -10.73 2.59
CA ILE A 58 -3.12 -11.45 1.87
C ILE A 58 -3.64 -10.61 0.70
N GLY A 59 -3.73 -9.29 0.91
CA GLY A 59 -4.35 -8.35 -0.02
C GLY A 59 -5.88 -8.46 -0.05
N GLY A 60 -6.52 -7.42 -0.62
CA GLY A 60 -7.97 -7.26 -0.58
C GLY A 60 -8.50 -6.94 0.82
N GLU A 61 -9.78 -6.59 0.90
CA GLU A 61 -10.39 -6.20 2.19
C GLU A 61 -10.78 -7.41 3.07
N SER A 62 -11.45 -8.41 2.49
CA SER A 62 -11.92 -9.60 3.20
C SER A 62 -11.22 -10.86 2.67
N PRO A 63 -10.71 -11.76 3.54
CA PRO A 63 -10.88 -11.81 5.00
C PRO A 63 -9.84 -11.01 5.81
N ALA A 64 -8.96 -10.25 5.14
CA ALA A 64 -7.81 -9.61 5.79
C ALA A 64 -8.20 -8.71 6.98
N SER A 65 -9.22 -7.86 6.84
CA SER A 65 -9.69 -6.99 7.93
C SER A 65 -10.14 -7.76 9.17
N GLN A 66 -10.79 -8.91 8.99
CA GLN A 66 -11.24 -9.78 10.08
C GLN A 66 -10.06 -10.40 10.81
N TYR A 67 -9.05 -10.84 10.07
CA TYR A 67 -7.82 -11.40 10.62
C TYR A 67 -6.98 -10.36 11.36
N LEU A 68 -6.92 -9.12 10.88
CA LEU A 68 -6.25 -8.04 11.62
C LEU A 68 -6.97 -7.76 12.93
N LYS A 69 -8.30 -7.62 12.93
CA LYS A 69 -9.09 -7.42 14.15
C LYS A 69 -8.89 -8.56 15.14
N ARG A 70 -8.92 -9.81 14.66
CA ARG A 70 -8.69 -10.99 15.50
C ARG A 70 -7.30 -11.01 16.12
N ALA A 71 -6.25 -10.80 15.32
CA ALA A 71 -4.87 -10.75 15.81
C ALA A 71 -4.72 -9.73 16.95
N ILE A 72 -5.27 -8.53 16.76
CA ILE A 72 -5.22 -7.45 17.74
C ILE A 72 -5.99 -7.84 19.01
N SER A 73 -7.21 -8.35 18.87
CA SER A 73 -8.05 -8.78 20.01
C SER A 73 -7.40 -9.90 20.83
N ASP A 74 -6.64 -10.77 20.18
CA ASP A 74 -5.87 -11.85 20.80
C ASP A 74 -4.56 -11.35 21.45
N GLY A 75 -4.30 -10.04 21.46
CA GLY A 75 -3.12 -9.45 22.08
C GLY A 75 -1.83 -9.63 21.26
N LYS A 76 -1.94 -9.82 19.94
CA LYS A 76 -0.80 -9.97 19.03
C LYS A 76 -0.49 -8.65 18.32
N HIS A 77 0.80 -8.32 18.17
CA HIS A 77 1.21 -7.19 17.32
C HIS A 77 0.92 -7.50 15.85
N VAL A 78 0.62 -6.47 15.05
CA VAL A 78 0.30 -6.62 13.63
C VAL A 78 1.23 -5.78 12.77
N VAL A 79 1.75 -6.41 11.71
CA VAL A 79 2.43 -5.75 10.58
C VAL A 79 1.66 -6.08 9.31
N THR A 80 1.25 -5.10 8.50
CA THR A 80 0.47 -5.34 7.27
C THR A 80 0.99 -4.53 6.08
N THR A 81 0.85 -5.09 4.88
CA THR A 81 1.09 -4.38 3.61
C THR A 81 -0.21 -3.91 2.93
N ASN A 82 -1.35 -4.09 3.62
CA ASN A 82 -2.68 -3.97 3.02
C ASN A 82 -3.22 -2.55 3.08
N LYS A 83 -2.87 -1.77 2.05
CA LYS A 83 -3.36 -0.39 1.86
C LYS A 83 -4.88 -0.24 1.84
N GLU A 84 -5.61 -1.22 1.32
CA GLU A 84 -7.08 -1.13 1.25
C GLU A 84 -7.69 -1.21 2.64
N VAL A 85 -7.24 -2.17 3.46
CA VAL A 85 -7.71 -2.31 4.84
C VAL A 85 -7.31 -1.11 5.68
N ILE A 86 -6.07 -0.63 5.58
CA ILE A 86 -5.63 0.54 6.36
C ILE A 86 -6.35 1.82 5.92
N ALA A 87 -6.59 2.02 4.62
CA ALA A 87 -7.30 3.20 4.14
C ALA A 87 -8.75 3.25 4.61
N LYS A 88 -9.45 2.10 4.66
CA LYS A 88 -10.87 2.03 5.04
C LYS A 88 -11.08 1.89 6.56
N HIS A 89 -10.25 1.08 7.22
CA HIS A 89 -10.45 0.63 8.61
C HIS A 89 -9.31 1.02 9.56
N GLY A 90 -8.32 1.77 9.08
CA GLY A 90 -7.10 2.06 9.85
C GLY A 90 -7.36 2.75 11.18
N ALA A 91 -8.31 3.69 11.24
CA ALA A 91 -8.69 4.38 12.48
C ALA A 91 -9.24 3.39 13.52
N GLU A 92 -10.21 2.56 13.15
CA GLU A 92 -10.80 1.53 14.03
C GLU A 92 -9.74 0.53 14.51
N LEU A 93 -8.85 0.09 13.60
CA LEU A 93 -7.79 -0.87 13.93
C LEU A 93 -6.72 -0.26 14.86
N LEU A 94 -6.39 1.02 14.70
CA LEU A 94 -5.47 1.72 15.60
C LEU A 94 -6.07 1.88 17.00
N ASP A 95 -7.35 2.25 17.10
CA ASP A 95 -8.06 2.35 18.37
C ASP A 95 -8.13 0.98 19.07
N LEU A 96 -8.44 -0.08 18.31
CA LEU A 96 -8.46 -1.44 18.84
C LEU A 96 -7.07 -1.88 19.32
N ALA A 97 -6.02 -1.58 18.55
CA ALA A 97 -4.64 -1.88 18.95
C ALA A 97 -4.24 -1.18 20.25
N GLN A 98 -4.65 0.09 20.40
CA GLN A 98 -4.45 0.84 21.64
C GLN A 98 -5.19 0.20 22.83
N GLN A 99 -6.44 -0.23 22.65
CA GLN A 99 -7.22 -0.89 23.71
C GLN A 99 -6.58 -2.20 24.20
N HIS A 100 -5.98 -2.96 23.30
CA HIS A 100 -5.32 -4.23 23.61
C HIS A 100 -3.83 -4.09 23.96
N GLY A 101 -3.29 -2.85 23.93
CA GLY A 101 -1.89 -2.59 24.26
C GLY A 101 -0.89 -3.16 23.25
N VAL A 102 -1.30 -3.34 21.99
CA VAL A 102 -0.46 -3.89 20.91
C VAL A 102 -0.17 -2.85 19.84
N GLY A 103 0.76 -3.20 18.95
CA GLY A 103 1.21 -2.32 17.86
C GLY A 103 0.57 -2.70 16.53
N LEU A 104 0.18 -1.71 15.74
CA LEU A 104 -0.22 -1.85 14.35
C LEU A 104 0.74 -1.04 13.45
N TYR A 105 1.45 -1.75 12.58
CA TYR A 105 2.46 -1.20 11.69
C TYR A 105 2.14 -1.51 10.23
N TYR A 106 2.31 -0.53 9.35
CA TYR A 106 1.87 -0.64 7.95
C TYR A 106 2.74 0.15 6.96
N GLU A 107 4.04 0.30 7.26
CA GLU A 107 4.99 1.03 6.40
C GLU A 107 4.92 0.55 4.94
N ALA A 108 4.96 -0.76 4.73
CA ALA A 108 4.94 -1.36 3.40
C ALA A 108 3.61 -1.20 2.63
N ALA A 109 2.55 -0.64 3.25
CA ALA A 109 1.30 -0.34 2.56
C ALA A 109 1.44 0.83 1.58
N VAL A 110 2.36 1.78 1.83
CA VAL A 110 2.54 2.97 1.00
C VAL A 110 4.02 3.19 0.71
N GLY A 111 4.37 3.47 -0.55
CA GLY A 111 5.77 3.75 -0.94
C GLY A 111 6.66 2.52 -1.10
N GLY A 112 6.17 1.32 -0.78
CA GLY A 112 6.92 0.07 -0.97
C GLY A 112 8.17 0.03 -0.10
N GLY A 113 9.34 0.26 -0.72
CA GLY A 113 10.62 0.36 0.00
C GLY A 113 11.00 1.78 0.45
N ILE A 114 10.20 2.79 0.10
CA ILE A 114 10.42 4.18 0.52
C ILE A 114 9.80 4.35 1.92
N PRO A 115 10.57 4.75 2.95
CA PRO A 115 9.99 5.06 4.25
C PRO A 115 9.13 6.32 4.13
N LEU A 116 7.82 6.17 4.30
CA LEU A 116 6.87 7.28 4.23
C LEU A 116 6.10 7.41 5.55
N ILE A 117 5.59 6.31 6.08
CA ILE A 117 4.76 6.29 7.28
C ILE A 117 5.56 6.71 8.52
N ALA A 118 6.74 6.13 8.74
CA ALA A 118 7.59 6.47 9.89
C ALA A 118 7.99 7.96 9.94
N PRO A 119 8.45 8.59 8.84
CA PRO A 119 8.68 10.04 8.83
C PRO A 119 7.47 10.88 9.23
N PHE A 120 6.26 10.56 8.75
CA PHE A 120 5.05 11.28 9.16
C PHE A 120 4.73 11.06 10.65
N ARG A 121 4.96 9.86 11.19
CA ARG A 121 4.61 9.51 12.57
C ARG A 121 5.63 9.96 13.61
N HIS A 122 6.91 10.11 13.24
CA HIS A 122 7.99 10.32 14.20
C HIS A 122 8.81 11.57 13.89
N ASP A 123 9.25 11.75 12.64
CA ASP A 123 10.24 12.78 12.31
C ASP A 123 9.60 14.15 12.05
N LEU A 124 8.37 14.15 11.50
CA LEU A 124 7.69 15.36 11.06
C LEU A 124 6.63 15.87 12.04
N VAL A 125 6.50 15.27 13.23
CA VAL A 125 5.44 15.58 14.20
C VAL A 125 5.39 17.04 14.66
N ALA A 126 6.52 17.76 14.59
CA ALA A 126 6.62 19.18 14.94
C ALA A 126 6.30 20.12 13.76
N ASN A 127 6.12 19.59 12.55
CA ASN A 127 5.88 20.38 11.34
C ASN A 127 4.38 20.41 11.00
N ARG A 128 3.95 21.53 10.42
CA ARG A 128 2.64 21.63 9.77
C ARG A 128 2.81 21.30 8.29
N ILE A 129 2.34 20.13 7.88
CA ILE A 129 2.36 19.71 6.47
C ILE A 129 1.27 20.48 5.72
N SER A 130 1.65 21.27 4.70
CA SER A 130 0.69 22.03 3.89
C SER A 130 0.15 21.24 2.70
N GLY A 131 0.86 20.21 2.25
CA GLY A 131 0.39 19.35 1.18
C GLY A 131 1.33 18.20 0.82
N ILE A 132 0.76 17.24 0.10
CA ILE A 132 1.41 16.06 -0.47
C ILE A 132 1.18 16.11 -1.98
N PHE A 133 2.25 15.91 -2.74
CA PHE A 133 2.22 15.77 -4.19
C PHE A 133 3.11 14.57 -4.54
N ALA A 134 2.51 13.46 -4.97
CA ALA A 134 3.25 12.21 -5.08
C ALA A 134 2.80 11.33 -6.25
N ILE A 135 3.78 10.70 -6.89
CA ILE A 135 3.54 9.57 -7.81
C ILE A 135 3.64 8.30 -6.96
N LEU A 136 2.49 7.66 -6.70
CA LEU A 136 2.41 6.53 -5.76
C LEU A 136 2.19 5.16 -6.41
N ASN A 137 2.08 5.11 -7.75
CA ASN A 137 1.81 3.89 -8.50
C ASN A 137 2.80 3.68 -9.64
N GLY A 138 3.54 2.57 -9.57
CA GLY A 138 4.60 2.24 -10.53
C GLY A 138 4.05 1.86 -11.91
N THR A 139 2.97 1.08 -11.96
CA THR A 139 2.32 0.60 -13.18
C THR A 139 1.90 1.75 -14.08
N THR A 140 1.12 2.69 -13.53
CA THR A 140 0.65 3.88 -14.26
C THR A 140 1.80 4.79 -14.64
N ASN A 141 2.77 5.03 -13.75
CA ASN A 141 3.93 5.86 -14.08
C ASN A 141 4.77 5.26 -15.23
N TYR A 142 4.89 3.93 -15.28
CA TYR A 142 5.54 3.23 -16.37
C TYR A 142 4.78 3.41 -17.69
N ILE A 143 3.46 3.18 -17.69
CA ILE A 143 2.59 3.35 -18.87
C ILE A 143 2.68 4.77 -19.42
N LEU A 144 2.50 5.79 -18.56
CA LEU A 144 2.56 7.20 -18.95
C LEU A 144 3.94 7.58 -19.50
N THR A 145 5.01 7.08 -18.86
CA THR A 145 6.39 7.32 -19.34
C THR A 145 6.62 6.70 -20.72
N ARG A 146 6.03 5.53 -20.98
CA ARG A 146 6.13 4.87 -22.28
C ARG A 146 5.36 5.61 -23.36
N MET A 147 4.11 6.00 -23.08
CA MET A 147 3.30 6.80 -24.01
C MET A 147 4.02 8.09 -24.39
N ALA A 148 4.63 8.78 -23.42
CA ALA A 148 5.40 10.00 -23.66
C ALA A 148 6.65 9.78 -24.54
N ARG A 149 7.40 8.70 -24.30
CA ARG A 149 8.68 8.45 -24.99
C ARG A 149 8.52 7.83 -26.37
N GLU A 150 7.56 6.93 -26.52
CA GLU A 150 7.39 6.11 -27.73
C GLU A 150 6.25 6.62 -28.62
N GLY A 151 5.44 7.58 -28.14
CA GLY A 151 4.29 8.12 -28.88
C GLY A 151 3.17 7.10 -29.11
N VAL A 152 3.15 6.02 -28.33
CA VAL A 152 2.18 4.91 -28.45
C VAL A 152 0.88 5.22 -27.73
N ASP A 153 -0.20 4.55 -28.14
CA ASP A 153 -1.50 4.65 -27.47
C ASP A 153 -1.53 3.87 -26.14
N PHE A 154 -2.54 4.17 -25.31
CA PHE A 154 -2.73 3.56 -24.01
C PHE A 154 -2.85 2.02 -24.08
N PRO A 155 -3.67 1.42 -24.99
CA PRO A 155 -3.76 -0.04 -25.10
C PRO A 155 -2.42 -0.71 -25.41
N SER A 156 -1.60 -0.14 -26.29
CA SER A 156 -0.29 -0.70 -26.61
C SER A 156 0.68 -0.60 -25.43
N ALA A 157 0.68 0.55 -24.74
CA ALA A 157 1.52 0.75 -23.56
C ALA A 157 1.13 -0.20 -22.41
N LEU A 158 -0.17 -0.38 -22.17
CA LEU A 158 -0.70 -1.29 -21.17
C LEU A 158 -0.33 -2.75 -21.49
N LYS A 159 -0.57 -3.21 -22.72
CA LYS A 159 -0.20 -4.56 -23.15
C LYS A 159 1.27 -4.84 -22.89
N ARG A 160 2.13 -3.87 -23.21
CA ARG A 160 3.56 -4.03 -23.00
C ARG A 160 3.97 -3.99 -21.52
N ALA A 161 3.26 -3.23 -20.69
CA ALA A 161 3.44 -3.29 -19.23
C ALA A 161 3.10 -4.69 -18.69
N GLN A 162 2.04 -5.33 -19.20
CA GLN A 162 1.66 -6.70 -18.83
C GLN A 162 2.70 -7.74 -19.26
N GLU A 163 3.19 -7.66 -20.51
CA GLU A 163 4.23 -8.56 -21.02
C GLU A 163 5.53 -8.51 -20.21
N LEU A 164 5.84 -7.35 -19.63
CA LEU A 164 7.05 -7.12 -18.83
C LEU A 164 6.83 -7.33 -17.32
N GLY A 165 5.60 -7.70 -16.91
CA GLY A 165 5.26 -7.92 -15.51
C GLY A 165 5.13 -6.65 -14.66
N TYR A 166 5.05 -5.47 -15.29
CA TYR A 166 4.76 -4.22 -14.58
C TYR A 166 3.27 -4.05 -14.26
N ALA A 167 2.38 -4.67 -15.03
CA ALA A 167 0.93 -4.64 -14.83
C ALA A 167 0.38 -6.06 -14.72
N GLU A 168 -0.59 -6.27 -13.84
CA GLU A 168 -1.32 -7.55 -13.75
C GLU A 168 -2.31 -7.73 -14.92
N PRO A 169 -2.82 -8.96 -15.14
CA PRO A 169 -3.85 -9.21 -16.14
C PRO A 169 -5.12 -8.36 -15.95
N ASP A 170 -5.53 -8.13 -14.70
CA ASP A 170 -6.55 -7.14 -14.34
C ASP A 170 -5.88 -5.90 -13.68
N PRO A 171 -5.57 -4.85 -14.46
CA PRO A 171 -4.86 -3.69 -13.98
C PRO A 171 -5.81 -2.59 -13.45
N LYS A 172 -7.11 -2.87 -13.29
CA LYS A 172 -8.15 -1.85 -13.04
C LYS A 172 -7.78 -0.93 -11.87
N ASN A 173 -7.34 -1.50 -10.75
CA ASN A 173 -7.00 -0.74 -9.55
C ASN A 173 -5.83 0.24 -9.78
N ASP A 174 -4.90 -0.10 -10.67
CA ASP A 174 -3.80 0.78 -11.04
C ASP A 174 -4.29 1.86 -11.99
N ILE A 175 -4.87 1.48 -13.13
CA ILE A 175 -5.15 2.40 -14.25
C ILE A 175 -6.29 3.37 -13.96
N GLU A 176 -7.22 3.00 -13.06
CA GLU A 176 -8.30 3.87 -12.60
C GLU A 176 -7.94 4.67 -11.34
N GLY A 177 -6.70 4.54 -10.84
CA GLY A 177 -6.18 5.33 -9.73
C GLY A 177 -6.59 4.86 -8.32
N ILE A 178 -7.35 3.78 -8.21
CA ILE A 178 -7.88 3.25 -6.93
C ILE A 178 -6.76 2.91 -5.94
N ASP A 179 -5.70 2.24 -6.40
CA ASP A 179 -4.53 1.93 -5.56
C ASP A 179 -3.85 3.22 -5.04
N THR A 180 -3.78 4.24 -5.90
CA THR A 180 -3.21 5.54 -5.54
C THR A 180 -4.10 6.27 -4.54
N ALA A 181 -5.42 6.17 -4.67
CA ALA A 181 -6.39 6.74 -3.73
C ALA A 181 -6.25 6.11 -2.34
N TYR A 182 -6.13 4.79 -2.21
CA TYR A 182 -5.89 4.15 -0.91
C TYR A 182 -4.59 4.64 -0.26
N LYS A 183 -3.50 4.72 -1.03
CA LYS A 183 -2.23 5.25 -0.53
C LYS A 183 -2.33 6.71 -0.11
N LEU A 184 -3.04 7.53 -0.88
CA LEU A 184 -3.26 8.94 -0.56
C LEU A 184 -4.12 9.11 0.70
N ALA A 185 -5.17 8.31 0.89
CA ALA A 185 -6.00 8.34 2.09
C ALA A 185 -5.17 8.13 3.36
N ILE A 186 -4.26 7.13 3.33
CA ILE A 186 -3.33 6.84 4.43
C ILE A 186 -2.41 8.02 4.69
N LEU A 187 -1.73 8.53 3.66
CA LEU A 187 -0.76 9.63 3.82
C LEU A 187 -1.43 10.93 4.24
N ALA A 188 -2.58 11.29 3.65
CA ALA A 188 -3.34 12.48 4.00
C ALA A 188 -3.85 12.40 5.45
N SER A 189 -4.31 11.21 5.88
CA SER A 189 -4.76 11.02 7.25
C SER A 189 -3.64 11.24 8.27
N LEU A 190 -2.43 10.76 7.95
CA LEU A 190 -1.25 10.97 8.77
C LEU A 190 -0.77 12.43 8.76
N ALA A 191 -0.67 13.03 7.57
CA ALA A 191 -0.12 14.37 7.39
C ALA A 191 -0.98 15.46 8.04
N PHE A 192 -2.31 15.30 8.01
CA PHE A 192 -3.25 16.31 8.48
C PHE A 192 -3.93 15.94 9.81
N GLN A 193 -3.57 14.79 10.39
CA GLN A 193 -4.11 14.29 11.67
C GLN A 193 -5.65 14.25 11.68
N SER A 194 -6.25 13.90 10.54
CA SER A 194 -7.70 13.84 10.34
C SER A 194 -8.03 12.65 9.47
N GLN A 195 -9.10 11.91 9.78
CA GLN A 195 -9.48 10.76 8.97
C GLN A 195 -9.91 11.21 7.57
N VAL A 196 -9.24 10.68 6.54
CA VAL A 196 -9.61 10.82 5.13
C VAL A 196 -10.03 9.45 4.63
N GLN A 197 -11.28 9.32 4.16
CA GLN A 197 -11.75 8.06 3.61
C GLN A 197 -11.49 7.99 2.10
N PRO A 198 -11.24 6.80 1.53
CA PRO A 198 -11.04 6.65 0.09
C PRO A 198 -12.18 7.22 -0.75
N GLU A 199 -13.41 7.17 -0.24
CA GLU A 199 -14.62 7.64 -0.90
C GLU A 199 -14.66 9.18 -1.04
N ASP A 200 -13.92 9.89 -0.18
CA ASP A 200 -13.78 11.35 -0.23
C ASP A 200 -12.78 11.81 -1.30
N ILE A 201 -11.99 10.89 -1.86
CA ILE A 201 -10.93 11.20 -2.82
C ILE A 201 -11.50 11.24 -4.23
N HIS A 202 -11.43 12.41 -4.87
CA HIS A 202 -11.71 12.49 -6.30
C HIS A 202 -10.68 11.66 -7.08
N CYS A 203 -11.13 10.70 -7.88
CA CYS A 203 -10.26 9.78 -8.59
C CYS A 203 -10.58 9.74 -10.08
N GLU A 204 -9.57 10.04 -10.91
CA GLU A 204 -9.58 9.90 -12.35
C GLU A 204 -8.36 9.10 -12.80
N GLY A 205 -8.60 8.07 -13.62
CA GLY A 205 -7.57 7.18 -14.15
C GLY A 205 -6.80 7.74 -15.34
N ILE A 206 -5.95 6.89 -15.91
CA ILE A 206 -5.14 7.20 -17.11
C ILE A 206 -5.69 6.58 -18.40
N SER A 207 -6.75 5.78 -18.31
CA SER A 207 -7.29 4.96 -19.41
C SER A 207 -7.86 5.79 -20.57
N ARG A 208 -8.20 7.06 -20.33
CA ARG A 208 -8.75 7.99 -21.33
C ARG A 208 -7.69 8.82 -22.06
N LEU A 209 -6.43 8.74 -21.63
CA LEU A 209 -5.35 9.50 -22.26
C LEU A 209 -5.00 8.92 -23.63
N SER A 210 -4.79 9.82 -24.57
CA SER A 210 -4.40 9.52 -25.95
C SER A 210 -2.96 9.95 -26.21
N SER A 211 -2.34 9.41 -27.25
CA SER A 211 -1.00 9.84 -27.68
C SER A 211 -0.95 11.33 -28.06
N ARG A 212 -2.07 11.92 -28.51
CA ARG A 212 -2.17 13.35 -28.81
C ARG A 212 -2.00 14.22 -27.57
N ASP A 213 -2.52 13.79 -26.43
CA ASP A 213 -2.37 14.53 -25.17
C ASP A 213 -0.88 14.67 -24.81
N PHE A 214 -0.09 13.62 -25.02
CA PHE A 214 1.36 13.64 -24.79
C PHE A 214 2.12 14.49 -25.81
N GLN A 215 1.70 14.49 -27.07
CA GLN A 215 2.28 15.36 -28.10
C GLN A 215 2.10 16.83 -27.72
N TYR A 216 0.87 17.22 -27.36
CA TYR A 216 0.59 18.59 -26.93
C TYR A 216 1.27 18.95 -25.61
N ALA A 217 1.32 18.02 -24.64
CA ALA A 217 2.07 18.26 -23.40
C ALA A 217 3.55 18.56 -23.70
N GLN A 218 4.18 17.79 -24.59
CA GLN A 218 5.58 18.01 -24.98
C GLN A 218 5.79 19.36 -25.69
N GLU A 219 4.90 19.74 -26.61
CA GLU A 219 4.96 21.05 -27.29
C GLU A 219 4.81 22.23 -26.31
N LEU A 220 4.01 22.05 -25.27
CA LEU A 220 3.81 23.03 -24.19
C LEU A 220 4.89 22.99 -23.10
N GLY A 221 5.83 22.04 -23.17
CA GLY A 221 6.93 21.90 -22.20
C GLY A 221 6.54 21.20 -20.89
N PHE A 222 5.48 20.40 -20.89
CA PHE A 222 4.99 19.63 -19.74
C PHE A 222 5.14 18.12 -19.92
N ALA A 223 5.13 17.40 -18.81
CA ALA A 223 4.92 15.95 -18.74
C ALA A 223 3.53 15.63 -18.17
N ILE A 224 2.93 14.51 -18.58
CA ILE A 224 1.69 13.99 -17.99
C ILE A 224 2.03 12.93 -16.94
N LYS A 225 1.53 13.11 -15.71
CA LYS A 225 1.68 12.16 -14.59
C LYS A 225 0.36 11.94 -13.86
N LEU A 226 0.11 10.73 -13.39
CA LEU A 226 -0.95 10.45 -12.42
C LEU A 226 -0.43 10.88 -11.05
N LEU A 227 -0.98 11.97 -10.51
CA LEU A 227 -0.50 12.55 -9.26
C LEU A 227 -1.54 12.39 -8.15
N ALA A 228 -1.08 11.94 -7.00
CA ALA A 228 -1.80 11.98 -5.75
C ALA A 228 -1.54 13.33 -5.09
N ILE A 229 -2.60 14.10 -4.86
CA ILE A 229 -2.53 15.45 -4.32
C ILE A 229 -3.41 15.53 -3.08
N ALA A 230 -2.80 15.91 -1.95
CA ALA A 230 -3.52 16.27 -0.75
C ALA A 230 -3.07 17.67 -0.31
N LYS A 231 -3.98 18.58 0.02
CA LYS A 231 -3.66 19.92 0.53
C LYS A 231 -4.57 20.24 1.69
N GLN A 232 -4.03 20.93 2.68
CA GLN A 232 -4.82 21.43 3.79
C GLN A 232 -4.77 22.95 3.80
N ASP A 233 -5.94 23.58 3.77
CA ASP A 233 -6.11 24.98 4.14
C ASP A 233 -6.70 25.08 5.56
N ASP A 234 -7.03 26.28 6.03
CA ASP A 234 -7.51 26.47 7.40
C ASP A 234 -8.90 25.85 7.68
N LYS A 235 -9.64 25.39 6.65
CA LYS A 235 -11.02 24.91 6.79
C LYS A 235 -11.26 23.53 6.20
N SER A 236 -10.48 23.11 5.22
CA SER A 236 -10.73 21.86 4.50
C SER A 236 -9.45 21.15 4.08
N ILE A 237 -9.64 19.87 3.75
CA ILE A 237 -8.63 19.03 3.14
C ILE A 237 -9.11 18.74 1.71
N GLU A 238 -8.32 19.16 0.72
CA GLU A 238 -8.50 18.78 -0.68
C GLU A 238 -7.74 17.48 -0.93
N VAL A 239 -8.41 16.44 -1.43
CA VAL A 239 -7.77 15.17 -1.81
C VAL A 239 -8.22 14.72 -3.20
N ARG A 240 -7.26 14.45 -4.07
CA ARG A 240 -7.53 13.99 -5.44
C ARG A 240 -6.38 13.21 -6.06
N VAL A 241 -6.74 12.32 -6.97
CA VAL A 241 -5.86 11.51 -7.81
C VAL A 241 -6.32 11.66 -9.25
N HIS A 242 -5.50 12.23 -10.12
CA HIS A 242 -5.85 12.44 -11.54
C HIS A 242 -4.60 12.72 -12.38
N PRO A 243 -4.67 12.54 -13.71
CA PRO A 243 -3.62 13.01 -14.61
C PRO A 243 -3.44 14.53 -14.52
N VAL A 244 -2.19 14.97 -14.45
CA VAL A 244 -1.83 16.39 -14.41
C VAL A 244 -0.65 16.68 -15.33
N PHE A 245 -0.56 17.94 -15.78
CA PHE A 245 0.64 18.50 -16.38
C PHE A 245 1.62 18.91 -15.26
N ILE A 246 2.88 18.49 -15.38
CA ILE A 246 3.99 18.82 -14.48
C ILE A 246 5.16 19.34 -15.31
#